data_AF-A0A9E5LEC1-F1
#
_entry.id   AF-A0A9E5LEC1-F1
#
_cell.length_a   1.000
_cell.length_b   1.000
_cell.length_c   1.000
_cell.angle_alpha   90.00
_cell.angle_beta   90.00
_cell.angle_gamma   90.00
#
_symmetry.space_group_name_H-M   'P 1'
#
loop_
_entity.id
_entity.type
_entity.pdbx_description
1 polymer ?
#
loop_
_entity_poly.entity_id
_entity_poly.type
_entity_poly.pdbx_seq_one_letter_code
_entity_poly.pdbx_strand_id
1 'polypeptide(L)'
;RIAVKLAEDGIIPQQEALMRIDPRALGELLHRQIDPEAKRDILAAAVAASPGAASGKIVFDALTAQAHAARGEACILVRRETSPEDIRGMHAAAAVLTERGGMTSHAAVIGRGIGLPCVVGASDIKFQPSKKRLTTPDGRTFAEGDIITIDGTNGQVLAGQPKMVEAALDDSFQTFMKWAAENCDIRVRANADTPRDAQTARNFDAQGIGLCRTEHMFFDVDRLTVMREMIFADAAHDRRSVLDRLLPMQRADFIELFRIMRGLPVCIRLFDPPLHEFLPTDRAGLLNLAEALDLPLSTVTQRVESMGEYNPMLGMRGVRLGIKVPEIYEMQARAIFEATVESAEDGETVVPEIMIPLVSAKREVELVRNRIDAVAVAVRNERGTDFTYKLGVMVETPRATLRADDIAQHSAFLSFGTNDLTQMTYGLSRDDAGRFMSDYVNQGVFPEDPFHTLDTEGVGELLRIGVDRARQVDPEIVLSICGEHGGSPESIAFCRQIGMDYVSCSPFRVPVAKLAAAQLAIASKTG
;
A
#
# COMPACT_ATOMS: atom_id res chain seq x y z
N ARG A 1 3.74 -9.45 27.44
CA ARG A 1 3.36 -10.17 28.70
C ARG A 1 4.00 -9.60 29.97
N ILE A 2 5.33 -9.60 30.15
CA ILE A 2 5.96 -9.16 31.43
C ILE A 2 5.58 -7.72 31.80
N ALA A 3 5.72 -6.77 30.86
CA ALA A 3 5.39 -5.36 31.11
C ALA A 3 3.93 -5.17 31.53
N VAL A 4 3.01 -5.89 30.89
CA VAL A 4 1.57 -5.87 31.21
C VAL A 4 1.31 -6.37 32.62
N LYS A 5 1.86 -7.54 32.97
CA LYS A 5 1.67 -8.12 34.30
C LYS A 5 2.21 -7.21 35.41
N LEU A 6 3.39 -6.61 35.22
CA LEU A 6 3.94 -5.67 36.20
C LEU A 6 3.03 -4.45 36.42
N ALA A 7 2.36 -3.97 35.37
CA ALA A 7 1.42 -2.87 35.47
C ALA A 7 0.08 -3.28 36.11
N GLU A 8 -0.44 -4.47 35.78
CA GLU A 8 -1.65 -5.03 36.41
C GLU A 8 -1.44 -5.33 37.89
N ASP A 9 -0.25 -5.80 38.27
CA ASP A 9 0.17 -6.04 39.66
C ASP A 9 0.48 -4.72 40.42
N GLY A 10 0.36 -3.56 39.76
CA GLY A 10 0.61 -2.24 40.35
C GLY A 10 2.08 -1.92 40.67
N ILE A 11 3.01 -2.71 40.14
CA ILE A 11 4.46 -2.54 40.38
C ILE A 11 5.01 -1.35 39.57
N ILE A 12 4.49 -1.14 38.36
CA ILE A 12 4.81 0.01 37.50
C ILE A 12 3.53 0.66 36.97
N PRO A 13 3.53 1.97 36.67
CA PRO A 13 2.41 2.59 35.98
C PRO A 13 2.29 2.09 34.52
N GLN A 14 1.08 2.20 33.95
CA GLN A 14 0.81 1.79 32.56
C GLN A 14 1.71 2.52 31.55
N GLN A 15 1.98 3.81 31.78
CA GLN A 15 2.87 4.59 30.92
C GLN A 15 4.29 4.02 30.92
N GLU A 16 4.81 3.59 32.06
CA GLU A 16 6.13 2.96 32.12
C GLU A 16 6.15 1.60 31.41
N ALA A 17 5.06 0.82 31.50
CA ALA A 17 4.94 -0.42 30.74
C ALA A 17 5.01 -0.19 29.23
N LEU A 18 4.35 0.86 28.72
CA LEU A 18 4.41 1.25 27.31
C LEU A 18 5.83 1.66 26.90
N MET A 19 6.56 2.41 27.72
CA MET A 19 7.91 2.88 27.43
C MET A 19 8.98 1.77 27.43
N ARG A 20 8.69 0.59 27.99
CA ARG A 20 9.65 -0.53 28.09
C ARG A 20 9.75 -1.39 26.83
N ILE A 21 8.85 -1.23 25.86
CA ILE A 21 8.81 -2.05 24.64
C ILE A 21 9.19 -1.19 23.45
N ASP A 22 10.21 -1.58 22.69
CA ASP A 22 10.52 -0.94 21.41
C ASP A 22 9.36 -1.17 20.43
N PRO A 23 8.77 -0.11 19.82
CA PRO A 23 7.74 -0.25 18.79
C PRO A 23 8.12 -1.22 17.67
N ARG A 24 9.40 -1.26 17.27
CA ARG A 24 9.86 -2.11 16.16
C ARG A 24 9.78 -3.59 16.51
N ALA A 25 10.06 -3.95 17.76
CA ALA A 25 9.96 -5.32 18.26
C ALA A 25 8.51 -5.84 18.24
N LEU A 26 7.52 -4.94 18.32
CA LEU A 26 6.11 -5.31 18.22
C LEU A 26 5.78 -5.89 16.84
N GLY A 27 6.42 -5.39 15.77
CA GLY A 27 6.20 -5.87 14.41
C GLY A 27 6.46 -7.37 14.28
N GLU A 28 7.56 -7.87 14.86
CA GLU A 28 7.91 -9.30 14.82
C GLU A 28 6.85 -10.20 15.47
N LEU A 29 6.17 -9.70 16.51
CA LEU A 29 5.15 -10.43 17.27
C LEU A 29 3.82 -10.59 16.52
N LEU A 30 3.61 -9.80 15.46
CA LEU A 30 2.40 -9.82 14.63
C LEU A 30 2.46 -10.91 13.55
N HIS A 31 3.62 -11.51 13.35
CA HIS A 31 3.83 -12.54 12.34
C HIS A 31 4.13 -13.89 12.98
N ARG A 32 3.81 -14.95 12.24
CA ARG A 32 4.27 -16.30 12.56
C ARG A 32 5.79 -16.33 12.52
N GLN A 33 6.43 -17.02 13.45
CA GLN A 33 7.90 -17.12 13.55
C GLN A 33 8.35 -18.58 13.60
N ILE A 34 9.61 -18.84 13.23
CA ILE A 34 10.24 -20.15 13.48
C ILE A 34 10.47 -20.28 14.99
N ASP A 35 10.09 -21.43 15.56
CA ASP A 35 10.36 -21.76 16.96
C ASP A 35 11.87 -21.63 17.23
N PRO A 36 12.32 -20.82 18.21
CA PRO A 36 13.74 -20.63 18.49
C PRO A 36 14.50 -21.93 18.76
N GLU A 37 13.81 -22.95 19.28
CA GLU A 37 14.38 -24.27 19.57
C GLU A 37 14.35 -25.21 18.35
N ALA A 38 13.70 -24.82 17.24
CA ALA A 38 13.66 -25.64 16.03
C ALA A 38 15.02 -25.64 15.31
N LYS A 39 15.40 -26.81 14.82
CA LYS A 39 16.60 -26.96 13.98
C LYS A 39 16.41 -26.17 12.68
N ARG A 40 17.34 -25.26 12.40
CA ARG A 40 17.38 -24.48 11.15
C ARG A 40 18.35 -25.12 10.15
N ASP A 41 17.81 -25.69 9.07
CA ASP A 41 18.61 -26.14 7.91
C ASP A 41 18.63 -25.03 6.85
N ILE A 42 19.59 -24.11 6.98
CA ILE A 42 19.69 -22.90 6.17
C ILE A 42 20.28 -23.23 4.80
N LEU A 43 19.53 -22.89 3.74
CA LEU A 43 19.91 -23.02 2.34
C LEU A 43 20.69 -21.80 1.84
N ALA A 44 20.24 -20.61 2.21
CA ALA A 44 20.86 -19.33 1.86
C ALA A 44 20.36 -18.22 2.81
N ALA A 45 21.05 -17.08 2.80
CA ALA A 45 20.62 -15.84 3.43
C ALA A 45 20.64 -14.69 2.42
N ALA A 46 19.70 -13.76 2.54
CA ALA A 46 19.57 -12.61 1.67
C ALA A 46 18.85 -11.47 2.42
N VAL A 47 18.25 -10.52 1.69
CA VAL A 47 17.62 -9.34 2.27
C VAL A 47 16.30 -9.71 2.94
N ALA A 48 16.19 -9.44 4.24
CA ALA A 48 14.98 -9.58 5.06
C ALA A 48 13.95 -8.47 4.71
N ALA A 49 13.21 -8.67 3.62
CA ALA A 49 12.35 -7.63 3.05
C ALA A 49 11.05 -7.39 3.81
N SER A 50 10.45 -8.45 4.33
CA SER A 50 9.20 -8.41 5.08
C SER A 50 9.20 -9.50 6.16
N PRO A 51 8.91 -9.14 7.43
CA PRO A 51 9.07 -10.04 8.57
C PRO A 51 8.07 -11.21 8.57
N GLY A 52 8.39 -12.22 9.38
CA GLY A 52 7.59 -13.43 9.56
C GLY A 52 8.21 -14.67 8.92
N ALA A 53 7.57 -15.82 9.13
CA ALA A 53 8.04 -17.09 8.61
C ALA A 53 6.88 -17.93 8.05
N ALA A 54 7.10 -18.54 6.89
CA ALA A 54 6.14 -19.45 6.29
C ALA A 54 6.82 -20.59 5.54
N SER A 55 6.18 -21.76 5.58
CA SER A 55 6.59 -22.96 4.84
C SER A 55 5.54 -23.30 3.78
N GLY A 56 5.99 -23.76 2.62
CA GLY A 56 5.09 -24.11 1.54
C GLY A 56 5.81 -24.74 0.35
N LYS A 57 5.01 -25.21 -0.61
CA LYS A 57 5.50 -25.77 -1.87
C LYS A 57 6.02 -24.66 -2.78
N ILE A 58 7.17 -24.86 -3.42
CA ILE A 58 7.71 -23.91 -4.41
C ILE A 58 6.78 -23.82 -5.62
N VAL A 59 6.47 -22.58 -6.05
CA VAL A 59 5.77 -22.27 -7.31
C VAL A 59 6.47 -21.12 -8.03
N PHE A 60 6.47 -21.10 -9.37
CA PHE A 60 7.25 -20.13 -10.17
C PHE A 60 6.43 -19.04 -10.87
N ASP A 61 5.11 -19.10 -10.76
CA ASP A 61 4.18 -18.16 -11.39
C ASP A 61 2.95 -17.88 -10.51
N ALA A 62 2.38 -16.69 -10.70
CA ALA A 62 1.27 -16.18 -9.89
C ALA A 62 -0.03 -16.99 -10.04
N LEU A 63 -0.31 -17.52 -11.23
CA LEU A 63 -1.50 -18.35 -11.48
C LEU A 63 -1.44 -19.66 -10.70
N THR A 64 -0.28 -20.30 -10.67
CA THR A 64 -0.05 -21.52 -9.90
C THR A 64 -0.17 -21.24 -8.41
N ALA A 65 0.34 -20.10 -7.91
CA ALA A 65 0.15 -19.69 -6.52
C ALA A 65 -1.34 -19.55 -6.15
N GLN A 66 -2.15 -18.90 -7.01
CA GLN A 66 -3.60 -18.79 -6.83
C GLN A 66 -4.29 -20.16 -6.84
N ALA A 67 -3.89 -21.06 -7.73
CA ALA A 67 -4.45 -22.41 -7.79
C ALA A 67 -4.15 -23.21 -6.51
N HIS A 68 -2.98 -23.02 -5.90
CA HIS A 68 -2.66 -23.60 -4.58
C HIS A 68 -3.54 -23.02 -3.47
N ALA A 69 -3.72 -21.69 -3.43
CA ALA A 69 -4.59 -21.04 -2.47
C ALA A 69 -6.05 -21.51 -2.58
N ALA A 70 -6.57 -21.68 -3.80
CA ALA A 70 -7.91 -22.22 -4.04
C ALA A 70 -8.11 -23.65 -3.52
N ARG A 71 -7.02 -24.43 -3.37
CA ARG A 71 -7.02 -25.77 -2.76
C ARG A 71 -6.68 -25.77 -1.27
N GLY A 72 -6.43 -24.60 -0.67
CA GLY A 72 -5.98 -24.49 0.73
C GLY A 72 -4.55 -25.00 0.97
N GLU A 73 -3.72 -25.07 -0.07
CA GLU A 73 -2.33 -25.51 0.03
C GLU A 73 -1.39 -24.30 0.15
N ALA A 74 -0.50 -24.29 1.15
CA ALA A 74 0.51 -23.26 1.28
C ALA A 74 1.60 -23.38 0.20
N CYS A 75 1.92 -22.26 -0.46
CA CYS A 75 2.96 -22.18 -1.48
C CYS A 75 3.92 -21.01 -1.26
N ILE A 76 5.11 -21.10 -1.85
CA ILE A 76 6.15 -20.07 -1.82
C ILE A 76 6.34 -19.59 -3.25
N LEU A 77 6.01 -18.32 -3.52
CA LEU A 77 6.15 -17.74 -4.85
C LEU A 77 7.61 -17.37 -5.09
N VAL A 78 8.22 -18.04 -6.06
CA VAL A 78 9.63 -17.89 -6.42
C VAL A 78 9.73 -17.19 -7.76
N ARG A 79 10.30 -15.98 -7.77
CA ARG A 79 10.43 -15.15 -8.99
C ARG A 79 11.86 -14.63 -9.15
N ARG A 80 12.25 -14.23 -10.36
CA ARG A 80 13.52 -13.48 -10.50
C ARG A 80 13.36 -12.10 -9.88
N GLU A 81 12.23 -11.49 -10.19
CA GLU A 81 11.73 -10.22 -9.70
C GLU A 81 10.20 -10.25 -9.85
N THR A 82 9.46 -9.54 -9.00
CA THR A 82 8.00 -9.46 -9.09
C THR A 82 7.58 -8.21 -9.86
N SER A 83 6.49 -8.31 -10.61
CA SER A 83 5.83 -7.20 -11.33
C SER A 83 4.39 -6.99 -10.82
N PRO A 84 3.68 -5.91 -11.24
CA PRO A 84 2.29 -5.67 -10.82
C PRO A 84 1.32 -6.85 -11.10
N GLU A 85 1.56 -7.61 -12.17
CA GLU A 85 0.84 -8.85 -12.49
C GLU A 85 1.00 -9.96 -11.44
N ASP A 86 2.08 -9.93 -10.64
CA ASP A 86 2.35 -10.92 -9.60
C ASP A 86 1.63 -10.62 -8.27
N ILE A 87 1.03 -9.42 -8.08
CA ILE A 87 0.42 -8.97 -6.80
C ILE A 87 -0.54 -10.02 -6.23
N ARG A 88 -1.40 -10.60 -7.07
CA ARG A 88 -2.36 -11.63 -6.64
C ARG A 88 -1.68 -12.93 -6.28
N GLY A 89 -0.64 -13.31 -7.03
CA GLY A 89 0.18 -14.46 -6.70
C GLY A 89 0.82 -14.27 -5.33
N MET A 90 1.26 -13.05 -5.01
CA MET A 90 1.76 -12.71 -3.67
C MET A 90 0.67 -12.81 -2.60
N HIS A 91 -0.53 -12.27 -2.83
CA HIS A 91 -1.66 -12.42 -1.89
C HIS A 91 -2.08 -13.89 -1.66
N ALA A 92 -1.91 -14.74 -2.68
CA ALA A 92 -2.22 -16.16 -2.63
C ALA A 92 -1.10 -17.00 -1.99
N ALA A 93 0.14 -16.54 -2.07
CA ALA A 93 1.30 -17.24 -1.51
C ALA A 93 1.38 -17.09 0.01
N ALA A 94 2.09 -18.04 0.64
CA ALA A 94 2.42 -17.98 2.06
C ALA A 94 3.70 -17.18 2.32
N ALA A 95 4.61 -17.09 1.34
CA ALA A 95 5.77 -16.21 1.34
C ALA A 95 6.31 -16.02 -0.08
N VAL A 96 7.21 -15.04 -0.26
CA VAL A 96 7.87 -14.74 -1.53
C VAL A 96 9.38 -14.83 -1.40
N LEU A 97 10.02 -15.38 -2.44
CA LEU A 97 11.46 -15.44 -2.61
C LEU A 97 11.85 -14.88 -3.98
N THR A 98 12.73 -13.89 -4.02
CA THR A 98 13.23 -13.33 -5.29
C THR A 98 14.75 -13.40 -5.46
N GLU A 99 15.19 -13.63 -6.70
CA GLU A 99 16.62 -13.61 -7.09
C GLU A 99 17.21 -12.20 -6.95
N ARG A 100 16.43 -11.19 -7.35
CA ARG A 100 16.79 -9.78 -7.38
C ARG A 100 15.85 -8.95 -6.53
N GLY A 101 16.25 -7.71 -6.28
CA GLY A 101 15.49 -6.73 -5.51
C GLY A 101 16.12 -6.46 -4.15
N GLY A 102 15.96 -5.21 -3.70
CA GLY A 102 16.33 -4.78 -2.35
C GLY A 102 15.10 -4.53 -1.49
N MET A 103 15.31 -3.88 -0.34
CA MET A 103 14.25 -3.49 0.59
C MET A 103 13.15 -2.61 -0.03
N THR A 104 13.44 -1.89 -1.11
CA THR A 104 12.50 -1.03 -1.85
C THR A 104 11.87 -1.70 -3.06
N SER A 105 12.22 -2.95 -3.36
CA SER A 105 11.67 -3.68 -4.52
C SER A 105 10.17 -3.92 -4.39
N HIS A 106 9.48 -4.09 -5.53
CA HIS A 106 8.04 -4.39 -5.58
C HIS A 106 7.64 -5.50 -4.60
N ALA A 107 8.38 -6.62 -4.56
CA ALA A 107 8.13 -7.73 -3.65
C ALA A 107 8.21 -7.33 -2.17
N ALA A 108 9.17 -6.49 -1.82
CA ALA A 108 9.39 -6.04 -0.45
C ALA A 108 8.30 -5.06 0.01
N VAL A 109 7.94 -4.12 -0.85
CA VAL A 109 6.90 -3.11 -0.61
C VAL A 109 5.53 -3.76 -0.41
N ILE A 110 5.12 -4.62 -1.35
CA ILE A 110 3.86 -5.33 -1.26
C ILE A 110 3.90 -6.29 -0.07
N GLY A 111 5.00 -7.03 0.11
CA GLY A 111 5.21 -7.95 1.23
C GLY A 111 4.95 -7.32 2.59
N ARG A 112 5.59 -6.17 2.88
CA ARG A 112 5.34 -5.40 4.11
C ARG A 112 3.93 -4.81 4.18
N GLY A 113 3.36 -4.48 3.03
CA GLY A 113 1.99 -4.01 2.90
C GLY A 113 0.98 -5.02 3.44
N ILE A 114 1.13 -6.29 3.04
CA ILE A 114 0.16 -7.35 3.33
C ILE A 114 0.62 -8.31 4.44
N GLY A 115 1.76 -8.04 5.07
CA GLY A 115 2.35 -8.88 6.13
C GLY A 115 2.82 -10.25 5.62
N LEU A 116 3.16 -10.34 4.34
CA LEU A 116 3.66 -11.56 3.71
C LEU A 116 5.17 -11.66 3.93
N PRO A 117 5.69 -12.77 4.49
CA PRO A 117 7.13 -12.96 4.64
C PRO A 117 7.84 -12.93 3.29
N CYS A 118 8.87 -12.09 3.18
CA CYS A 118 9.62 -11.91 1.93
C CYS A 118 11.13 -11.95 2.19
N VAL A 119 11.82 -12.75 1.39
CA VAL A 119 13.27 -12.71 1.26
C VAL A 119 13.60 -12.34 -0.18
N VAL A 120 14.30 -11.23 -0.39
CA VAL A 120 14.60 -10.70 -1.72
C VAL A 120 16.10 -10.63 -1.95
N GLY A 121 16.51 -10.58 -3.21
CA GLY A 121 17.93 -10.46 -3.55
C GLY A 121 18.75 -11.68 -3.19
N ALA A 122 18.17 -12.88 -3.26
CA ALA A 122 18.84 -14.14 -2.97
C ALA A 122 19.77 -14.59 -4.12
N SER A 123 20.78 -13.77 -4.43
CA SER A 123 21.72 -13.97 -5.55
C SER A 123 22.56 -15.24 -5.43
N ASP A 124 22.74 -15.74 -4.21
CA ASP A 124 23.47 -16.99 -3.93
C ASP A 124 22.70 -18.24 -4.38
N ILE A 125 21.37 -18.16 -4.47
CA ILE A 125 20.55 -19.24 -5.03
C ILE A 125 20.52 -19.07 -6.55
N LYS A 126 20.79 -20.15 -7.28
CA LYS A 126 20.67 -20.16 -8.74
C LYS A 126 19.24 -20.49 -9.16
N PHE A 127 18.52 -19.49 -9.65
CA PHE A 127 17.16 -19.65 -10.16
C PHE A 127 17.18 -20.20 -11.60
N GLN A 128 16.43 -21.27 -11.85
CA GLN A 128 16.25 -21.86 -13.18
C GLN A 128 14.75 -21.91 -13.55
N PRO A 129 14.08 -20.76 -13.81
CA PRO A 129 12.63 -20.72 -14.02
C PRO A 129 12.15 -21.60 -15.17
N SER A 130 12.91 -21.69 -16.27
CA SER A 130 12.58 -22.55 -17.42
C SER A 130 12.58 -24.05 -17.10
N LYS A 131 13.28 -24.45 -16.03
CA LYS A 131 13.32 -25.82 -15.52
C LYS A 131 12.50 -25.98 -14.23
N LYS A 132 11.83 -24.91 -13.78
CA LYS A 132 11.08 -24.83 -12.53
C LYS A 132 11.86 -25.40 -11.35
N ARG A 133 13.08 -24.86 -11.15
CA ARG A 133 14.04 -25.40 -10.20
C ARG A 133 14.95 -24.34 -9.59
N LEU A 134 15.37 -24.56 -8.36
CA LEU A 134 16.36 -23.79 -7.61
C LEU A 134 17.58 -24.67 -7.31
N THR A 135 18.77 -24.11 -7.39
CA THR A 135 20.01 -24.77 -6.94
C THR A 135 20.69 -23.89 -5.90
N THR A 136 20.95 -24.44 -4.73
CA THR A 136 21.52 -23.73 -3.58
C THR A 136 23.06 -23.78 -3.60
N PRO A 137 23.74 -22.90 -2.84
CA PRO A 137 25.21 -22.84 -2.82
C PRO A 137 25.90 -24.16 -2.44
N ASP A 138 25.25 -24.95 -1.60
CA ASP A 138 25.72 -26.28 -1.16
C ASP A 138 25.47 -27.40 -2.19
N GLY A 139 24.92 -27.07 -3.36
CA GLY A 139 24.65 -28.00 -4.46
C GLY A 139 23.31 -28.73 -4.38
N ARG A 140 22.50 -28.54 -3.33
CA ARG A 140 21.15 -29.09 -3.28
C ARG A 140 20.26 -28.45 -4.36
N THR A 141 19.26 -29.19 -4.79
CA THR A 141 18.38 -28.78 -5.88
C THR A 141 16.94 -29.05 -5.47
N PHE A 142 16.09 -28.03 -5.62
CA PHE A 142 14.68 -28.05 -5.26
C PHE A 142 13.83 -27.73 -6.49
N ALA A 143 12.82 -28.56 -6.78
CA ALA A 143 11.90 -28.41 -7.88
C ALA A 143 10.57 -27.77 -7.43
N GLU A 144 9.74 -27.37 -8.40
CA GLU A 144 8.34 -27.02 -8.13
C GLU A 144 7.64 -28.14 -7.35
N GLY A 145 6.93 -27.76 -6.30
CA GLY A 145 6.27 -28.70 -5.39
C GLY A 145 7.08 -29.09 -4.15
N ASP A 146 8.41 -28.91 -4.16
CA ASP A 146 9.24 -29.17 -2.97
C ASP A 146 8.96 -28.12 -1.87
N ILE A 147 9.09 -28.55 -0.62
CA ILE A 147 8.79 -27.69 0.54
C ILE A 147 10.05 -26.96 0.98
N ILE A 148 9.95 -25.63 1.03
CA ILE A 148 10.93 -24.75 1.64
C ILE A 148 10.24 -23.84 2.65
N THR A 149 11.06 -23.21 3.48
CA THR A 149 10.62 -22.20 4.44
C THR A 149 11.34 -20.89 4.20
N ILE A 150 10.58 -19.81 4.22
CA ILE A 150 11.09 -18.45 4.14
C ILE A 150 10.98 -17.84 5.53
N ASP A 151 12.11 -17.44 6.11
CA ASP A 151 12.20 -16.61 7.32
C ASP A 151 12.53 -15.19 6.87
N GLY A 152 11.48 -14.41 6.64
CA GLY A 152 11.56 -13.01 6.24
C GLY A 152 12.01 -12.08 7.36
N THR A 153 12.00 -12.54 8.63
CA THR A 153 12.55 -11.79 9.77
C THR A 153 14.08 -11.79 9.73
N ASN A 154 14.69 -12.98 9.54
CA ASN A 154 16.16 -13.13 9.54
C ASN A 154 16.77 -13.12 8.13
N GLY A 155 15.96 -13.01 7.08
CA GLY A 155 16.44 -13.05 5.70
C GLY A 155 16.90 -14.44 5.26
N GLN A 156 16.39 -15.51 5.87
CA GLN A 156 16.88 -16.89 5.66
C GLN A 156 15.93 -17.71 4.81
N VAL A 157 16.49 -18.56 3.95
CA VAL A 157 15.76 -19.61 3.22
C VAL A 157 16.17 -20.95 3.81
N LEU A 158 15.20 -21.78 4.21
CA LEU A 158 15.45 -23.04 4.91
C LEU A 158 14.83 -24.23 4.16
N ALA A 159 15.46 -25.39 4.30
CA ALA A 159 14.94 -26.65 3.78
C ALA A 159 13.81 -27.19 4.67
N GLY A 160 12.76 -27.72 4.04
CA GLY A 160 11.67 -28.38 4.75
C GLY A 160 10.79 -27.40 5.53
N GLN A 161 10.17 -27.91 6.59
CA GLN A 161 9.16 -27.22 7.39
C GLN A 161 9.53 -27.28 8.87
N PRO A 162 10.35 -26.34 9.38
CA PRO A 162 10.68 -26.27 10.80
C PRO A 162 9.42 -25.95 11.61
N LYS A 163 9.46 -26.28 12.90
CA LYS A 163 8.35 -25.96 13.81
C LYS A 163 8.18 -24.45 13.91
N MET A 164 6.92 -24.00 13.82
CA MET A 164 6.55 -22.59 13.85
C MET A 164 5.81 -22.26 15.14
N VAL A 165 5.85 -20.98 15.53
CA VAL A 165 5.06 -20.38 16.60
C VAL A 165 4.12 -19.36 15.97
N GLU A 166 2.84 -19.42 16.32
CA GLU A 166 1.84 -18.46 15.84
C GLU A 166 2.05 -17.08 16.48
N ALA A 167 1.56 -16.03 15.80
CA ALA A 167 1.63 -14.66 16.29
C ALA A 167 0.98 -14.53 17.68
N ALA A 168 1.66 -13.85 18.61
CA ALA A 168 1.22 -13.70 19.99
C ALA A 168 0.23 -12.54 20.15
N LEU A 169 -0.97 -12.69 19.59
CA LEU A 169 -2.09 -11.74 19.72
C LEU A 169 -2.96 -12.08 20.95
N ASP A 170 -2.31 -12.35 22.08
CA ASP A 170 -2.98 -12.78 23.32
C ASP A 170 -3.65 -11.61 24.09
N ASP A 171 -4.35 -11.93 25.19
CA ASP A 171 -5.02 -10.92 26.02
C ASP A 171 -4.05 -9.84 26.53
N SER A 172 -2.77 -10.21 26.78
CA SER A 172 -1.75 -9.24 27.17
C SER A 172 -1.46 -8.24 26.04
N PHE A 173 -1.37 -8.70 24.79
CA PHE A 173 -1.23 -7.81 23.64
C PHE A 173 -2.41 -6.85 23.52
N GLN A 174 -3.64 -7.35 23.64
CA GLN A 174 -4.85 -6.52 23.54
C GLN A 174 -4.91 -5.44 24.63
N THR A 175 -4.66 -5.83 25.88
CA THR A 175 -4.58 -4.90 27.02
C THR A 175 -3.49 -3.84 26.80
N PHE A 176 -2.31 -4.26 26.35
CA PHE A 176 -1.20 -3.35 26.05
C PHE A 176 -1.53 -2.35 24.95
N MET A 177 -2.15 -2.81 23.85
CA MET A 177 -2.55 -1.95 22.75
C MET A 177 -3.68 -0.99 23.12
N LYS A 178 -4.58 -1.40 24.01
CA LYS A 178 -5.59 -0.50 24.58
C LYS A 178 -4.95 0.65 25.35
N TRP A 179 -3.96 0.36 26.21
CA TRP A 179 -3.22 1.42 26.91
C TRP A 179 -2.49 2.35 25.95
N ALA A 180 -1.91 1.81 24.86
CA ALA A 180 -1.29 2.63 23.83
C ALA A 180 -2.32 3.57 23.17
N ALA A 181 -3.49 3.05 22.80
CA ALA A 181 -4.56 3.85 22.19
C ALA A 181 -5.03 4.99 23.11
N GLU A 182 -5.16 4.74 24.43
CA GLU A 182 -5.58 5.73 25.43
C GLU A 182 -4.56 6.88 25.62
N ASN A 183 -3.28 6.64 25.29
CA ASN A 183 -2.21 7.63 25.44
C ASN A 183 -1.80 8.29 24.11
N CYS A 184 -2.43 7.92 23.00
CA CYS A 184 -2.11 8.41 21.66
C CYS A 184 -2.74 9.79 21.40
N ASP A 185 -1.97 10.75 20.86
CA ASP A 185 -2.46 12.11 20.55
C ASP A 185 -2.49 12.45 19.06
N ILE A 186 -1.89 11.63 18.21
CA ILE A 186 -2.02 11.64 16.75
C ILE A 186 -2.80 10.41 16.31
N ARG A 187 -3.72 10.56 15.35
CA ARG A 187 -4.53 9.42 14.89
C ARG A 187 -3.68 8.48 14.00
N VAL A 188 -3.98 7.19 14.06
CA VAL A 188 -3.35 6.16 13.21
C VAL A 188 -4.41 5.51 12.34
N ARG A 189 -4.33 5.75 11.03
CA ARG A 189 -5.15 5.11 10.00
C ARG A 189 -4.35 4.04 9.25
N ALA A 190 -5.05 3.25 8.45
CA ALA A 190 -4.43 2.21 7.63
C ALA A 190 -4.44 2.55 6.13
N ASN A 191 -3.41 2.08 5.42
CA ASN A 191 -3.39 1.95 3.97
C ASN A 191 -3.94 0.56 3.65
N ALA A 192 -5.16 0.47 3.13
CA ALA A 192 -5.84 -0.80 2.90
C ALA A 192 -6.63 -0.73 1.59
N ASP A 193 -6.30 -1.64 0.68
CA ASP A 193 -6.81 -1.62 -0.69
C ASP A 193 -7.86 -2.72 -0.94
N THR A 194 -7.88 -3.75 -0.09
CA THR A 194 -8.82 -4.87 -0.18
C THR A 194 -9.68 -5.01 1.08
N PRO A 195 -10.85 -5.68 1.01
CA PRO A 195 -11.65 -5.99 2.19
C PRO A 195 -10.88 -6.74 3.28
N ARG A 196 -9.99 -7.67 2.89
CA ARG A 196 -9.13 -8.41 3.82
C ARG A 196 -8.16 -7.49 4.56
N ASP A 197 -7.54 -6.54 3.85
CA ASP A 197 -6.63 -5.56 4.45
C ASP A 197 -7.39 -4.63 5.41
N ALA A 198 -8.58 -4.18 5.01
CA ALA A 198 -9.44 -3.34 5.83
C ALA A 198 -9.90 -4.07 7.12
N GLN A 199 -10.27 -5.35 7.01
CA GLN A 199 -10.62 -6.16 8.17
C GLN A 199 -9.41 -6.34 9.11
N THR A 200 -8.23 -6.57 8.55
CA THR A 200 -6.98 -6.68 9.32
C THR A 200 -6.68 -5.36 10.04
N ALA A 201 -6.80 -4.22 9.35
CA ALA A 201 -6.64 -2.90 9.94
C ALA A 201 -7.64 -2.65 11.08
N ARG A 202 -8.90 -3.04 10.89
CA ARG A 202 -9.94 -2.93 11.94
C ARG A 202 -9.65 -3.82 13.13
N ASN A 203 -9.12 -5.04 12.93
CA ASN A 203 -8.71 -5.92 14.02
C ASN A 203 -7.54 -5.36 14.84
N PHE A 204 -6.70 -4.51 14.23
CA PHE A 204 -5.65 -3.75 14.90
C PHE A 204 -6.12 -2.38 15.41
N ASP A 205 -7.44 -2.13 15.39
CA ASP A 205 -8.07 -0.91 15.89
C ASP A 205 -7.50 0.36 15.21
N ALA A 206 -7.36 0.28 13.88
CA ALA A 206 -7.05 1.44 13.05
C ALA A 206 -8.24 2.42 13.02
N GLN A 207 -7.95 3.72 13.11
CA GLN A 207 -8.96 4.78 13.25
C GLN A 207 -9.53 5.25 11.90
N GLY A 208 -9.61 4.35 10.92
CA GLY A 208 -10.04 4.61 9.54
C GLY A 208 -9.01 4.18 8.50
N ILE A 209 -9.37 4.38 7.23
CA ILE A 209 -8.47 4.20 6.09
C ILE A 209 -7.96 5.57 5.66
N GLY A 210 -6.63 5.74 5.62
CA GLY A 210 -5.98 6.97 5.14
C GLY A 210 -5.58 6.89 3.67
N LEU A 211 -5.50 5.68 3.10
CA LEU A 211 -5.26 5.46 1.68
C LEU A 211 -5.83 4.11 1.23
N CYS A 212 -6.84 4.13 0.38
CA CYS A 212 -7.30 3.00 -0.42
C CYS A 212 -6.95 3.28 -1.88
N ARG A 213 -6.07 2.46 -2.45
CA ARG A 213 -5.63 2.52 -3.85
C ARG A 213 -6.61 1.78 -4.73
N THR A 214 -7.29 2.54 -5.59
CA THR A 214 -8.33 1.97 -6.47
C THR A 214 -7.77 1.07 -7.57
N GLU A 215 -6.47 1.12 -7.82
CA GLU A 215 -5.87 0.53 -9.01
C GLU A 215 -5.61 -0.96 -8.81
N HIS A 216 -5.39 -1.33 -7.55
CA HIS A 216 -5.37 -2.72 -7.10
C HIS A 216 -6.72 -3.43 -7.34
N MET A 217 -7.82 -2.68 -7.40
CA MET A 217 -9.16 -3.21 -7.70
C MET A 217 -9.39 -3.50 -9.18
N PHE A 218 -8.47 -3.14 -10.09
CA PHE A 218 -8.60 -3.38 -11.54
C PHE A 218 -7.77 -4.55 -12.06
N PHE A 219 -6.90 -5.14 -11.24
CA PHE A 219 -6.03 -6.25 -11.67
C PHE A 219 -6.72 -7.62 -11.73
N ASP A 220 -8.02 -7.75 -11.42
CA ASP A 220 -8.78 -9.00 -11.69
C ASP A 220 -8.75 -9.35 -13.15
N VAL A 221 -8.59 -10.64 -13.50
CA VAL A 221 -8.51 -11.08 -14.91
C VAL A 221 -9.70 -10.55 -15.71
N ASP A 222 -10.90 -10.63 -15.14
CA ASP A 222 -12.12 -10.14 -15.77
C ASP A 222 -12.11 -8.61 -15.90
N ARG A 223 -11.65 -7.88 -14.89
CA ARG A 223 -11.59 -6.41 -14.88
C ARG A 223 -10.49 -5.85 -15.77
N LEU A 224 -9.34 -6.52 -15.80
CA LEU A 224 -8.18 -6.19 -16.59
C LEU A 224 -8.50 -6.26 -18.08
N THR A 225 -9.32 -7.23 -18.49
CA THR A 225 -9.83 -7.31 -19.86
C THR A 225 -10.67 -6.09 -20.21
N VAL A 226 -11.62 -5.71 -19.35
CA VAL A 226 -12.47 -4.51 -19.56
C VAL A 226 -11.63 -3.22 -19.53
N MET A 227 -10.62 -3.15 -18.66
CA MET A 227 -9.70 -2.00 -18.60
C MET A 227 -8.88 -1.87 -19.88
N ARG A 228 -8.41 -2.99 -20.44
CA ARG A 228 -7.71 -3.03 -21.73
C ARG A 228 -8.62 -2.63 -22.88
N GLU A 229 -9.87 -3.07 -22.90
CA GLU A 229 -10.87 -2.59 -23.86
C GLU A 229 -11.05 -1.06 -23.78
N MET A 230 -11.11 -0.49 -22.57
CA MET A 230 -11.24 0.96 -22.37
C MET A 230 -10.03 1.72 -22.95
N ILE A 231 -8.81 1.20 -22.77
CA ILE A 231 -7.58 1.79 -23.29
C ILE A 231 -7.58 1.88 -24.84
N PHE A 232 -8.21 0.91 -25.50
CA PHE A 232 -8.32 0.84 -26.95
C PHE A 232 -9.53 1.59 -27.53
N ALA A 233 -10.43 2.12 -26.68
CA ALA A 233 -11.58 2.90 -27.13
C ALA A 233 -11.20 4.35 -27.48
N ASP A 234 -11.42 4.73 -28.74
CA ASP A 234 -11.04 6.05 -29.27
C ASP A 234 -12.01 7.17 -28.85
N ALA A 235 -13.32 6.91 -28.85
CA ALA A 235 -14.34 7.91 -28.53
C ALA A 235 -14.74 7.91 -27.04
N ALA A 236 -15.12 9.09 -26.54
CA ALA A 236 -15.61 9.26 -25.16
C ALA A 236 -16.85 8.40 -24.86
N HIS A 237 -17.76 8.28 -25.83
CA HIS A 237 -18.95 7.44 -25.72
C HIS A 237 -18.58 5.96 -25.53
N ASP A 238 -17.61 5.47 -26.30
CA ASP A 238 -17.21 4.07 -26.28
C ASP A 238 -16.50 3.74 -24.96
N ARG A 239 -15.64 4.66 -24.47
CA ARG A 239 -15.04 4.53 -23.14
C ARG A 239 -16.08 4.43 -22.03
N ARG A 240 -17.15 5.24 -22.07
CA ARG A 240 -18.23 5.17 -21.07
C ARG A 240 -18.93 3.82 -21.08
N SER A 241 -19.29 3.32 -22.25
CA SER A 241 -19.91 2.00 -22.41
C SER A 241 -19.06 0.88 -21.78
N VAL A 242 -17.74 0.94 -21.96
CA VAL A 242 -16.81 -0.02 -21.34
C VAL A 242 -16.72 0.19 -19.83
N LEU A 243 -16.63 1.44 -19.37
CA LEU A 243 -16.56 1.78 -17.94
C LEU A 243 -17.84 1.41 -17.17
N ASP A 244 -19.01 1.41 -17.82
CA ASP A 244 -20.28 0.97 -17.23
C ASP A 244 -20.25 -0.52 -16.82
N ARG A 245 -19.38 -1.33 -17.43
CA ARG A 245 -19.13 -2.73 -17.02
C ARG A 245 -18.20 -2.83 -15.80
N LEU A 246 -17.30 -1.86 -15.60
CA LEU A 246 -16.42 -1.80 -14.41
C LEU A 246 -17.14 -1.23 -13.19
N LEU A 247 -18.07 -0.30 -13.40
CA LEU A 247 -18.85 0.36 -12.35
C LEU A 247 -19.45 -0.61 -11.30
N PRO A 248 -20.23 -1.66 -11.67
CA PRO A 248 -20.82 -2.55 -10.68
C PRO A 248 -19.79 -3.35 -9.90
N MET A 249 -18.64 -3.68 -10.51
CA MET A 249 -17.57 -4.43 -9.88
C MET A 249 -16.87 -3.57 -8.82
N GLN A 250 -16.52 -2.34 -9.16
CA GLN A 250 -15.88 -1.42 -8.22
C GLN A 250 -16.84 -0.99 -7.10
N ARG A 251 -18.11 -0.78 -7.40
CA ARG A 251 -19.15 -0.50 -6.40
C ARG A 251 -19.26 -1.63 -5.37
N ALA A 252 -19.22 -2.88 -5.81
CA ALA A 252 -19.28 -4.03 -4.91
C ALA A 252 -18.12 -4.03 -3.90
N ASP A 253 -16.89 -3.75 -4.37
CA ASP A 253 -15.72 -3.66 -3.49
C ASP A 253 -15.88 -2.54 -2.45
N PHE A 254 -16.38 -1.37 -2.87
CA PHE A 254 -16.61 -0.27 -1.94
C PHE A 254 -17.73 -0.54 -0.93
N ILE A 255 -18.79 -1.26 -1.31
CA ILE A 255 -19.84 -1.67 -0.36
C ILE A 255 -19.25 -2.55 0.74
N GLU A 256 -18.41 -3.53 0.37
CA GLU A 256 -17.75 -4.39 1.34
C GLU A 256 -16.78 -3.59 2.22
N LEU A 257 -15.99 -2.70 1.62
CA LEU A 257 -15.07 -1.82 2.33
C LEU A 257 -15.78 -0.92 3.35
N PHE A 258 -16.90 -0.29 2.96
CA PHE A 258 -17.68 0.59 3.83
C PHE A 258 -18.39 -0.18 4.95
N ARG A 259 -18.86 -1.40 4.68
CA ARG A 259 -19.42 -2.28 5.73
C ARG A 259 -18.37 -2.62 6.78
N ILE A 260 -17.17 -2.98 6.36
CA ILE A 260 -16.05 -3.28 7.28
C ILE A 260 -15.67 -2.02 8.06
N MET A 261 -15.59 -0.86 7.41
CA MET A 261 -15.15 0.39 8.02
C MET A 261 -16.30 1.25 8.57
N ARG A 262 -17.46 0.65 8.86
CA ARG A 262 -18.62 1.37 9.42
C ARG A 262 -18.24 2.19 10.66
N GLY A 263 -18.70 3.44 10.68
CA GLY A 263 -18.41 4.43 11.72
C GLY A 263 -17.04 5.11 11.62
N LEU A 264 -16.21 4.74 10.62
CA LEU A 264 -14.86 5.27 10.44
C LEU A 264 -14.70 5.91 9.04
N PRO A 265 -13.83 6.92 8.91
CA PRO A 265 -13.55 7.56 7.62
C PRO A 265 -12.76 6.63 6.70
N VAL A 266 -13.07 6.69 5.40
CA VAL A 266 -12.39 5.91 4.35
C VAL A 266 -11.92 6.85 3.25
N CYS A 267 -10.60 7.06 3.18
CA CYS A 267 -9.94 7.86 2.15
C CYS A 267 -9.59 7.00 0.93
N ILE A 268 -10.23 7.29 -0.19
CA ILE A 268 -10.12 6.58 -1.47
C ILE A 268 -9.37 7.47 -2.45
N ARG A 269 -8.22 6.99 -2.94
CA ARG A 269 -7.46 7.66 -3.97
C ARG A 269 -7.97 7.27 -5.35
N LEU A 270 -8.29 8.27 -6.16
CA LEU A 270 -8.66 8.06 -7.56
C LEU A 270 -7.49 7.47 -8.36
N PHE A 271 -7.79 6.97 -9.54
CA PHE A 271 -6.86 6.24 -10.39
C PHE A 271 -5.57 7.04 -10.71
N ASP A 272 -4.43 6.46 -10.38
CA ASP A 272 -3.11 7.09 -10.42
C ASP A 272 -2.12 6.57 -11.49
N PRO A 273 -1.95 5.27 -11.76
CA PRO A 273 -0.93 4.76 -12.66
C PRO A 273 -1.22 5.15 -14.13
N PRO A 274 -0.18 5.20 -14.97
CA PRO A 274 -0.35 5.37 -16.40
C PRO A 274 -1.02 4.13 -17.02
N LEU A 275 -1.78 4.34 -18.09
CA LEU A 275 -2.57 3.29 -18.73
C LEU A 275 -1.71 2.14 -19.30
N HIS A 276 -0.45 2.41 -19.67
CA HIS A 276 0.42 1.37 -20.23
C HIS A 276 0.81 0.28 -19.22
N GLU A 277 0.69 0.53 -17.90
CA GLU A 277 0.93 -0.50 -16.87
C GLU A 277 -0.11 -1.65 -16.92
N PHE A 278 -1.27 -1.43 -17.55
CA PHE A 278 -2.30 -2.47 -17.73
C PHE A 278 -2.12 -3.27 -19.03
N LEU A 279 -1.18 -2.87 -19.89
CA LEU A 279 -0.93 -3.49 -21.18
C LEU A 279 0.14 -4.59 -21.05
N PRO A 280 -0.03 -5.73 -21.74
CA PRO A 280 0.97 -6.79 -21.73
C PRO A 280 2.25 -6.34 -22.44
N THR A 281 3.39 -6.78 -21.93
CA THR A 281 4.72 -6.49 -22.51
C THR A 281 5.28 -7.66 -23.31
N ASP A 282 4.71 -8.86 -23.16
CA ASP A 282 5.17 -10.08 -23.80
C ASP A 282 4.33 -10.43 -25.05
N ARG A 283 4.94 -11.20 -25.96
CA ARG A 283 4.29 -11.55 -27.23
C ARG A 283 3.02 -12.39 -27.05
N ALA A 284 2.98 -13.25 -26.03
CA ALA A 284 1.80 -14.07 -25.77
C ALA A 284 0.66 -13.21 -25.21
N GLY A 285 0.95 -12.28 -24.30
CA GLY A 285 -0.03 -11.31 -23.81
C GLY A 285 -0.58 -10.41 -24.93
N LEU A 286 0.26 -9.95 -25.86
CA LEU A 286 -0.18 -9.15 -27.01
C LEU A 286 -1.10 -9.95 -27.96
N LEU A 287 -0.81 -11.24 -28.19
CA LEU A 287 -1.67 -12.14 -28.96
C LEU A 287 -3.04 -12.32 -28.30
N ASN A 288 -3.06 -12.64 -27.00
CA ASN A 288 -4.30 -12.80 -26.24
C ASN A 288 -5.12 -11.50 -26.24
N LEU A 289 -4.46 -10.35 -26.14
CA LEU A 289 -5.12 -9.05 -26.19
C LEU A 289 -5.72 -8.78 -27.58
N ALA A 290 -5.01 -9.10 -28.65
CA ALA A 290 -5.50 -8.98 -30.01
C ALA A 290 -6.74 -9.85 -30.26
N GLU A 291 -6.73 -11.09 -29.78
CA GLU A 291 -7.89 -11.99 -29.85
C GLU A 291 -9.07 -11.48 -29.02
N ALA A 292 -8.84 -11.01 -27.79
CA ALA A 292 -9.90 -10.50 -26.91
C ALA A 292 -10.58 -9.23 -27.46
N LEU A 293 -9.82 -8.37 -28.15
CA LEU A 293 -10.32 -7.12 -28.72
C LEU A 293 -10.84 -7.27 -30.16
N ASP A 294 -10.71 -8.45 -30.77
CA ASP A 294 -10.97 -8.66 -32.20
C ASP A 294 -10.20 -7.66 -33.09
N LEU A 295 -8.92 -7.43 -32.77
CA LEU A 295 -8.03 -6.50 -33.48
C LEU A 295 -6.82 -7.22 -34.07
N PRO A 296 -6.26 -6.75 -35.20
CA PRO A 296 -5.00 -7.27 -35.71
C PRO A 296 -3.86 -7.09 -34.70
N LEU A 297 -3.04 -8.12 -34.50
CA LEU A 297 -1.86 -8.07 -33.60
C LEU A 297 -0.95 -6.86 -33.88
N SER A 298 -0.79 -6.49 -35.16
CA SER A 298 0.01 -5.33 -35.56
C SER A 298 -0.54 -4.02 -34.98
N THR A 299 -1.86 -3.86 -34.98
CA THR A 299 -2.54 -2.67 -34.42
C THR A 299 -2.37 -2.61 -32.91
N VAL A 300 -2.54 -3.75 -32.23
CA VAL A 300 -2.33 -3.86 -30.78
C VAL A 300 -0.89 -3.53 -30.42
N THR A 301 0.07 -4.14 -31.10
CA THR A 301 1.51 -3.92 -30.86
C THR A 301 1.87 -2.44 -31.05
N GLN A 302 1.44 -1.83 -32.16
CA GLN A 302 1.71 -0.41 -32.43
C GLN A 302 1.08 0.50 -31.37
N ARG A 303 -0.13 0.19 -30.89
CA ARG A 303 -0.80 0.98 -29.84
C ARG A 303 -0.05 0.86 -28.52
N VAL A 304 0.31 -0.35 -28.09
CA VAL A 304 1.09 -0.57 -26.85
C VAL A 304 2.41 0.19 -26.91
N GLU A 305 3.16 0.09 -28.02
CA GLU A 305 4.41 0.80 -28.21
C GLU A 305 4.22 2.33 -28.16
N SER A 306 3.15 2.85 -28.78
CA SER A 306 2.85 4.29 -28.79
C SER A 306 2.47 4.86 -27.42
N MET A 307 1.99 4.00 -26.51
CA MET A 307 1.64 4.37 -25.14
C MET A 307 2.81 4.24 -24.17
N GLY A 308 3.92 3.64 -24.62
CA GLY A 308 5.16 3.57 -23.86
C GLY A 308 5.67 4.97 -23.54
N GLU A 309 5.96 5.22 -22.28
CA GLU A 309 6.55 6.48 -21.82
C GLU A 309 8.01 6.25 -21.41
N TYR A 310 8.87 7.24 -21.70
CA TYR A 310 10.28 7.18 -21.29
C TYR A 310 10.45 7.17 -19.77
N ASN A 311 9.61 7.94 -19.05
CA ASN A 311 9.63 8.03 -17.58
C ASN A 311 8.19 7.95 -17.04
N PRO A 312 7.62 6.74 -16.89
CA PRO A 312 6.24 6.54 -16.46
C PRO A 312 5.86 7.25 -15.16
N MET A 313 6.79 7.33 -14.19
CA MET A 313 6.58 8.02 -12.90
C MET A 313 6.22 9.50 -13.06
N LEU A 314 6.70 10.17 -14.12
CA LEU A 314 6.45 11.58 -14.39
C LEU A 314 5.48 11.81 -15.56
N GLY A 315 4.86 10.75 -16.08
CA GLY A 315 4.09 10.76 -17.33
C GLY A 315 2.60 11.12 -17.21
N MET A 316 1.81 10.56 -18.13
CA MET A 316 0.36 10.75 -18.25
C MET A 316 -0.39 9.85 -17.25
N ARG A 317 -0.40 10.30 -15.99
CA ARG A 317 -0.94 9.55 -14.85
C ARG A 317 -1.66 10.49 -13.86
N GLY A 318 -2.32 9.93 -12.86
CA GLY A 318 -3.02 10.67 -11.80
C GLY A 318 -4.00 11.71 -12.32
N VAL A 319 -4.04 12.90 -11.70
CA VAL A 319 -4.95 13.98 -12.09
C VAL A 319 -4.86 14.35 -13.58
N ARG A 320 -3.70 14.18 -14.22
CA ARG A 320 -3.51 14.50 -15.64
C ARG A 320 -4.34 13.57 -16.51
N LEU A 321 -4.31 12.28 -16.19
CA LEU A 321 -5.13 11.27 -16.83
C LEU A 321 -6.61 11.51 -16.55
N GLY A 322 -6.99 11.78 -15.30
CA GLY A 322 -8.38 12.08 -14.94
C GLY A 322 -8.92 13.37 -15.56
N ILE A 323 -8.06 14.33 -15.93
CA ILE A 323 -8.45 15.52 -16.70
C ILE A 323 -8.64 15.17 -18.18
N LYS A 324 -7.70 14.41 -18.76
CA LYS A 324 -7.69 14.04 -20.19
C LYS A 324 -8.78 13.03 -20.55
N VAL A 325 -9.05 12.10 -19.64
CA VAL A 325 -10.04 11.01 -19.75
C VAL A 325 -10.97 11.11 -18.52
N PRO A 326 -11.86 12.13 -18.48
CA PRO A 326 -12.78 12.39 -17.36
C PRO A 326 -13.57 11.18 -16.91
N GLU A 327 -13.91 10.32 -17.87
CA GLU A 327 -14.88 9.25 -17.71
C GLU A 327 -14.41 8.24 -16.63
N ILE A 328 -13.09 8.08 -16.45
CA ILE A 328 -12.51 7.24 -15.40
C ILE A 328 -12.90 7.78 -14.02
N TYR A 329 -12.63 9.06 -13.73
CA TYR A 329 -12.93 9.66 -12.43
C TYR A 329 -14.45 9.80 -12.20
N GLU A 330 -15.22 10.07 -13.26
CA GLU A 330 -16.69 10.11 -13.20
C GLU A 330 -17.25 8.74 -12.77
N MET A 331 -16.77 7.65 -13.37
CA MET A 331 -17.16 6.28 -13.00
C MET A 331 -16.76 5.94 -11.56
N GLN A 332 -15.52 6.25 -11.16
CA GLN A 332 -15.06 6.00 -9.79
C GLN A 332 -15.87 6.77 -8.75
N ALA A 333 -16.13 8.06 -8.99
CA ALA A 333 -16.95 8.86 -8.09
C ALA A 333 -18.37 8.28 -7.97
N ARG A 334 -18.98 7.86 -9.10
CA ARG A 334 -20.29 7.21 -9.08
C ARG A 334 -20.26 5.92 -8.27
N ALA A 335 -19.25 5.05 -8.47
CA ALA A 335 -19.09 3.80 -7.71
C ALA A 335 -19.03 4.05 -6.20
N ILE A 336 -18.24 5.05 -5.78
CA ILE A 336 -18.08 5.46 -4.38
C ILE A 336 -19.42 5.93 -3.80
N PHE A 337 -20.11 6.83 -4.49
CA PHE A 337 -21.37 7.40 -3.99
C PHE A 337 -22.51 6.39 -3.97
N GLU A 338 -22.64 5.56 -4.99
CA GLU A 338 -23.63 4.48 -4.99
C GLU A 338 -23.35 3.49 -3.86
N ALA A 339 -22.09 3.10 -3.64
CA ALA A 339 -21.71 2.26 -2.52
C ALA A 339 -21.99 2.90 -1.16
N THR A 340 -21.81 4.22 -1.04
CA THR A 340 -22.11 4.96 0.19
C THR A 340 -23.60 4.89 0.53
N VAL A 341 -24.46 5.05 -0.47
CA VAL A 341 -25.92 4.93 -0.31
C VAL A 341 -26.33 3.48 -0.03
N GLU A 342 -25.78 2.51 -0.77
CA GLU A 342 -26.16 1.09 -0.65
C GLU A 342 -25.62 0.43 0.63
N SER A 343 -24.52 0.92 1.20
CA SER A 343 -23.94 0.42 2.46
C SER A 343 -24.53 1.05 3.73
N ALA A 344 -25.40 2.06 3.59
CA ALA A 344 -26.05 2.71 4.70
C ALA A 344 -27.05 1.76 5.39
N GLU A 345 -26.68 1.23 6.54
CA GLU A 345 -27.50 0.39 7.41
C GLU A 345 -27.49 0.94 8.84
N ASP A 346 -28.64 0.95 9.51
CA ASP A 346 -28.77 1.26 10.96
C ASP A 346 -28.17 2.59 11.45
N GLY A 347 -28.17 3.64 10.61
CA GLY A 347 -27.80 5.00 11.01
C GLY A 347 -26.30 5.28 11.16
N GLU A 348 -25.45 4.27 10.97
CA GLU A 348 -23.99 4.43 10.97
C GLU A 348 -23.48 4.45 9.53
N THR A 349 -23.30 5.65 8.98
CA THR A 349 -22.82 5.84 7.61
C THR A 349 -21.33 6.16 7.57
N VAL A 350 -20.65 5.66 6.54
CA VAL A 350 -19.29 6.09 6.21
C VAL A 350 -19.38 7.44 5.49
N VAL A 351 -18.50 8.37 5.88
CA VAL A 351 -18.27 9.60 5.11
C VAL A 351 -17.07 9.33 4.20
N PRO A 352 -17.28 9.07 2.89
CA PRO A 352 -16.18 8.84 1.97
C PRO A 352 -15.33 10.10 1.81
N GLU A 353 -14.01 9.92 1.87
CA GLU A 353 -13.00 10.92 1.58
C GLU A 353 -12.42 10.59 0.19
N ILE A 354 -12.61 11.45 -0.81
CA ILE A 354 -12.10 11.24 -2.18
C ILE A 354 -10.82 12.05 -2.35
N MET A 355 -9.73 11.39 -2.74
CA MET A 355 -8.41 11.99 -2.87
C MET A 355 -7.92 12.01 -4.32
N ILE A 356 -7.51 13.19 -4.79
CA ILE A 356 -6.96 13.39 -6.14
C ILE A 356 -5.43 13.19 -6.10
N PRO A 357 -4.87 12.22 -6.86
CA PRO A 357 -3.42 11.98 -6.94
C PRO A 357 -2.68 12.95 -7.88
N LEU A 358 -1.39 13.11 -7.64
CA LEU A 358 -0.39 13.78 -8.49
C LEU A 358 -0.72 15.23 -8.86
N VAL A 359 -1.40 15.94 -7.97
CA VAL A 359 -1.76 17.34 -8.18
C VAL A 359 -0.51 18.20 -8.19
N SER A 360 -0.50 19.19 -9.09
CA SER A 360 0.55 20.20 -9.21
C SER A 360 0.00 21.62 -9.23
N ALA A 361 -1.26 21.82 -9.60
CA ALA A 361 -1.89 23.13 -9.72
C ALA A 361 -3.36 23.15 -9.23
N LYS A 362 -3.74 24.28 -8.61
CA LYS A 362 -5.12 24.54 -8.15
C LYS A 362 -6.19 24.28 -9.20
N ARG A 363 -5.93 24.67 -10.46
CA ARG A 363 -6.90 24.48 -11.55
C ARG A 363 -7.22 23.02 -11.82
N GLU A 364 -6.28 22.11 -11.57
CA GLU A 364 -6.50 20.67 -11.69
C GLU A 364 -7.54 20.20 -10.67
N VAL A 365 -7.42 20.67 -9.43
CA VAL A 365 -8.36 20.38 -8.33
C VAL A 365 -9.76 20.92 -8.65
N GLU A 366 -9.87 22.17 -9.11
CA GLU A 366 -11.17 22.78 -9.46
C GLU A 366 -11.90 22.01 -10.56
N LEU A 367 -11.19 21.60 -11.62
CA LEU A 367 -11.78 20.86 -12.73
C LEU A 367 -12.32 19.51 -12.28
N VAL A 368 -11.57 18.78 -11.46
CA VAL A 368 -11.98 17.47 -10.95
C VAL A 368 -13.09 17.59 -9.92
N ARG A 369 -13.00 18.56 -8.99
CA ARG A 369 -14.05 18.87 -8.00
C ARG A 369 -15.40 19.08 -8.67
N ASN A 370 -15.47 19.97 -9.67
CA ASN A 370 -16.72 20.27 -10.37
C ASN A 370 -17.36 19.02 -11.00
N ARG A 371 -16.54 18.09 -11.52
CA ARG A 371 -17.01 16.83 -12.10
C ARG A 371 -17.55 15.90 -11.01
N ILE A 372 -16.82 15.74 -9.91
CA ILE A 372 -17.24 14.89 -8.78
C ILE A 372 -18.52 15.44 -8.14
N ASP A 373 -18.63 16.76 -7.97
CA ASP A 373 -19.84 17.42 -7.46
C ASP A 373 -21.05 17.15 -8.36
N ALA A 374 -20.88 17.23 -9.69
CA ALA A 374 -21.94 16.93 -10.64
C ALA A 374 -22.40 15.45 -10.54
N VAL A 375 -21.46 14.51 -10.39
CA VAL A 375 -21.77 13.09 -10.19
C VAL A 375 -22.48 12.87 -8.85
N ALA A 376 -22.05 13.52 -7.77
CA ALA A 376 -22.70 13.44 -6.46
C ALA A 376 -24.16 13.89 -6.54
N VAL A 377 -24.43 15.02 -7.20
CA VAL A 377 -25.81 15.53 -7.41
C VAL A 377 -26.64 14.54 -8.23
N ALA A 378 -26.08 13.96 -9.30
CA ALA A 378 -26.78 12.96 -10.10
C ALA A 378 -27.17 11.73 -9.27
N VAL A 379 -26.24 11.17 -8.49
CA VAL A 379 -26.50 10.00 -7.64
C VAL A 379 -27.53 10.31 -6.55
N ARG A 380 -27.46 11.49 -5.90
CA ARG A 380 -28.47 11.93 -4.93
C ARG A 380 -29.87 11.95 -5.53
N ASN A 381 -30.01 12.51 -6.73
CA ASN A 381 -31.31 12.61 -7.42
C ASN A 381 -31.84 11.24 -7.85
N GLU A 382 -30.97 10.37 -8.39
CA GLU A 382 -31.35 9.04 -8.85
C GLU A 382 -31.72 8.09 -7.71
N ARG A 383 -31.03 8.18 -6.56
CA ARG A 383 -31.26 7.31 -5.40
C ARG A 383 -32.22 7.89 -4.37
N GLY A 384 -32.60 9.16 -4.51
CA GLY A 384 -33.49 9.86 -3.56
C GLY A 384 -32.94 9.91 -2.13
N THR A 385 -31.62 9.81 -1.96
CA THR A 385 -30.94 9.75 -0.67
C THR A 385 -29.81 10.78 -0.64
N ASP A 386 -29.75 11.57 0.43
CA ASP A 386 -28.64 12.49 0.64
C ASP A 386 -27.48 11.82 1.37
N PHE A 387 -26.26 12.24 1.06
CA PHE A 387 -25.04 11.78 1.69
C PHE A 387 -23.99 12.90 1.68
N THR A 388 -23.02 12.80 2.58
CA THR A 388 -21.90 13.76 2.65
C THR A 388 -20.62 13.08 2.20
N TYR A 389 -19.71 13.87 1.63
CA TYR A 389 -18.39 13.40 1.24
C TYR A 389 -17.38 14.54 1.40
N LYS A 390 -16.10 14.19 1.50
CA LYS A 390 -15.00 15.16 1.54
C LYS A 390 -14.10 14.96 0.34
N LEU A 391 -13.69 16.04 -0.31
CA LEU A 391 -12.71 16.01 -1.38
C LEU A 391 -11.37 16.56 -0.87
N GLY A 392 -10.28 15.86 -1.12
CA GLY A 392 -8.94 16.27 -0.75
C GLY A 392 -7.92 15.96 -1.84
N VAL A 393 -6.66 16.26 -1.53
CA VAL A 393 -5.55 16.18 -2.48
C VAL A 393 -4.39 15.40 -1.88
N MET A 394 -3.79 14.56 -2.71
CA MET A 394 -2.49 13.98 -2.43
C MET A 394 -1.40 15.01 -2.76
N VAL A 395 -0.72 15.51 -1.73
CA VAL A 395 0.37 16.49 -1.86
C VAL A 395 1.67 15.72 -1.98
N GLU A 396 2.01 15.37 -3.22
CA GLU A 396 3.15 14.51 -3.53
C GLU A 396 4.05 15.04 -4.65
N THR A 397 3.75 16.24 -5.15
CA THR A 397 4.66 16.99 -6.03
C THR A 397 5.29 18.16 -5.26
N PRO A 398 6.56 18.50 -5.50
CA PRO A 398 7.18 19.68 -4.88
C PRO A 398 6.43 20.97 -5.19
N ARG A 399 5.77 21.07 -6.34
CA ARG A 399 4.96 22.25 -6.66
C ARG A 399 3.70 22.32 -5.78
N ALA A 400 3.07 21.20 -5.47
CA ALA A 400 1.90 21.17 -4.60
C ALA A 400 2.24 21.55 -3.15
N THR A 401 3.39 21.12 -2.62
CA THR A 401 3.85 21.58 -1.29
C THR A 401 4.11 23.09 -1.29
N LEU A 402 4.80 23.58 -2.33
CA LEU A 402 5.10 25.00 -2.52
C LEU A 402 3.88 25.87 -2.86
N ARG A 403 2.71 25.30 -3.16
CA ARG A 403 1.45 26.03 -3.44
C ARG A 403 0.28 25.46 -2.65
N ALA A 404 0.56 24.90 -1.46
CA ALA A 404 -0.45 24.25 -0.63
C ALA A 404 -1.56 25.23 -0.21
N ASP A 405 -1.25 26.52 -0.09
CA ASP A 405 -2.21 27.61 0.14
C ASP A 405 -3.27 27.69 -0.96
N ASP A 406 -2.88 27.61 -2.24
CA ASP A 406 -3.83 27.64 -3.34
C ASP A 406 -4.73 26.39 -3.38
N ILE A 407 -4.16 25.23 -3.03
CA ILE A 407 -4.81 23.92 -3.09
C ILE A 407 -5.78 23.75 -1.91
N ALA A 408 -5.40 24.21 -0.71
CA ALA A 408 -6.19 24.13 0.51
C ALA A 408 -7.56 24.84 0.38
N GLN A 409 -7.64 25.94 -0.38
CA GLN A 409 -8.89 26.65 -0.65
C GLN A 409 -10.00 25.77 -1.26
N HIS A 410 -9.63 24.67 -1.92
CA HIS A 410 -10.53 23.76 -2.62
C HIS A 410 -10.45 22.33 -2.10
N SER A 411 -9.92 22.12 -0.88
CA SER A 411 -9.67 20.79 -0.33
C SER A 411 -10.08 20.74 1.13
N ALA A 412 -10.81 19.69 1.53
CA ALA A 412 -11.17 19.43 2.93
C ALA A 412 -10.02 18.77 3.72
N PHE A 413 -9.05 18.18 3.02
CA PHE A 413 -7.87 17.56 3.60
C PHE A 413 -6.71 17.52 2.59
N LEU A 414 -5.50 17.45 3.11
CA LEU A 414 -4.28 17.19 2.34
C LEU A 414 -3.58 15.94 2.90
N SER A 415 -3.24 14.99 2.03
CA SER A 415 -2.45 13.82 2.39
C SER A 415 -1.11 13.83 1.67
N PHE A 416 -0.02 13.88 2.42
CA PHE A 416 1.32 13.94 1.87
C PHE A 416 1.79 12.54 1.46
N GLY A 417 1.87 12.32 0.15
CA GLY A 417 2.40 11.12 -0.48
C GLY A 417 3.93 11.18 -0.49
N THR A 418 4.55 10.78 0.61
CA THR A 418 5.99 11.00 0.80
C THR A 418 6.88 10.14 -0.09
N ASN A 419 6.38 9.03 -0.63
CA ASN A 419 7.12 8.21 -1.58
C ASN A 419 7.44 9.01 -2.86
N ASP A 420 6.41 9.48 -3.57
CA ASP A 420 6.56 10.29 -4.78
C ASP A 420 7.19 11.66 -4.49
N LEU A 421 6.88 12.27 -3.35
CA LEU A 421 7.52 13.53 -2.95
C LEU A 421 9.03 13.35 -2.77
N THR A 422 9.49 12.25 -2.16
CA THR A 422 10.92 11.94 -2.02
C THR A 422 11.56 11.71 -3.38
N GLN A 423 10.91 10.94 -4.26
CA GLN A 423 11.38 10.73 -5.63
C GLN A 423 11.61 12.05 -6.36
N MET A 424 10.64 12.97 -6.32
CA MET A 424 10.76 14.24 -7.04
C MET A 424 11.70 15.24 -6.36
N THR A 425 11.83 15.20 -5.03
CA THR A 425 12.71 16.10 -4.28
C THR A 425 14.18 15.75 -4.52
N TYR A 426 14.51 14.46 -4.49
CA TYR A 426 15.87 14.01 -4.73
C TYR A 426 16.19 13.80 -6.23
N GLY A 427 15.18 13.69 -7.09
CA GLY A 427 15.37 13.27 -8.48
C GLY A 427 15.71 11.77 -8.60
N LEU A 428 15.08 10.95 -7.76
CA LEU A 428 15.33 9.51 -7.68
C LEU A 428 14.16 8.72 -8.24
N SER A 429 14.46 7.79 -9.14
CA SER A 429 13.56 6.68 -9.45
C SER A 429 13.68 5.65 -8.34
N ARG A 430 12.57 5.36 -7.65
CA ARG A 430 12.55 4.38 -6.57
C ARG A 430 13.02 3.00 -7.03
N ASP A 431 12.59 2.60 -8.23
CA ASP A 431 12.89 1.29 -8.79
C ASP A 431 14.37 1.16 -9.21
N ASP A 432 15.02 2.28 -9.52
CA ASP A 432 16.44 2.30 -9.95
C ASP A 432 17.42 2.66 -8.83
N ALA A 433 16.96 3.34 -7.76
CA ALA A 433 17.79 3.83 -6.67
C ALA A 433 18.57 2.69 -5.98
N GLY A 434 17.99 1.50 -5.91
CA GLY A 434 18.64 0.31 -5.32
C GLY A 434 19.97 -0.08 -5.98
N ARG A 435 20.27 0.41 -7.19
CA ARG A 435 21.54 0.12 -7.89
C ARG A 435 22.76 0.83 -7.30
N PHE A 436 22.56 1.93 -6.57
CA PHE A 436 23.65 2.75 -6.02
C PHE A 436 23.43 3.21 -4.58
N MET A 437 22.20 3.09 -4.04
CA MET A 437 21.86 3.63 -2.73
C MET A 437 22.77 3.10 -1.62
N SER A 438 23.10 1.80 -1.64
CA SER A 438 24.02 1.20 -0.67
C SER A 438 25.40 1.86 -0.68
N ASP A 439 25.93 2.20 -1.86
CA ASP A 439 27.23 2.87 -1.97
C ASP A 439 27.19 4.30 -1.44
N TYR A 440 26.06 5.00 -1.63
CA TYR A 440 25.85 6.36 -1.11
C TYR A 440 25.80 6.37 0.42
N VAL A 441 25.07 5.44 1.03
CA VAL A 441 25.00 5.29 2.49
C VAL A 441 26.37 4.90 3.06
N ASN A 442 27.07 3.94 2.43
CA ASN A 442 28.41 3.51 2.86
C ASN A 442 29.46 4.62 2.77
N GLN A 443 29.33 5.55 1.81
CA GLN A 443 30.19 6.72 1.66
C GLN A 443 29.75 7.90 2.55
N GLY A 444 28.66 7.77 3.30
CA GLY A 444 28.12 8.83 4.16
C GLY A 444 27.52 10.01 3.40
N VAL A 445 27.12 9.82 2.13
CA VAL A 445 26.39 10.85 1.36
C VAL A 445 25.00 11.06 1.98
N PHE A 446 24.34 9.96 2.33
CA PHE A 446 23.10 9.96 3.10
C PHE A 446 23.31 9.11 4.36
N PRO A 447 22.67 9.46 5.49
CA PRO A 447 22.74 8.64 6.70
C PRO A 447 21.99 7.32 6.54
N GLU A 448 20.93 7.28 5.72
CA GLU A 448 20.08 6.13 5.44
C GLU A 448 19.36 6.33 4.10
N ASP A 449 18.78 5.27 3.53
CA ASP A 449 17.89 5.36 2.36
C ASP A 449 16.68 6.26 2.64
N PRO A 450 16.49 7.37 1.87
CA PRO A 450 15.41 8.33 2.10
C PRO A 450 14.01 7.76 1.78
N PHE A 451 13.89 6.58 1.16
CA PHE A 451 12.62 5.87 1.01
C PHE A 451 12.25 5.00 2.21
N HIS A 452 13.21 4.75 3.12
CA HIS A 452 12.96 4.02 4.36
C HIS A 452 12.77 4.98 5.54
N THR A 453 13.66 5.95 5.66
CA THR A 453 13.63 6.97 6.70
C THR A 453 13.32 8.30 6.07
N LEU A 454 12.29 8.98 6.56
CA LEU A 454 11.91 10.30 6.08
C LEU A 454 13.11 11.25 6.22
N ASP A 455 13.55 11.81 5.10
CA ASP A 455 14.49 12.93 5.09
C ASP A 455 13.83 14.15 5.72
N THR A 456 14.20 14.47 6.96
CA THR A 456 13.64 15.60 7.69
C THR A 456 14.18 16.94 7.23
N GLU A 457 15.33 16.98 6.55
CA GLU A 457 16.02 18.22 6.17
C GLU A 457 15.55 18.73 4.81
N GLY A 458 15.43 17.88 3.79
CA GLY A 458 14.93 18.24 2.47
C GLY A 458 13.43 18.01 2.30
N VAL A 459 13.00 16.75 2.25
CA VAL A 459 11.58 16.39 2.10
C VAL A 459 10.75 16.93 3.27
N GLY A 460 11.28 16.86 4.49
CA GLY A 460 10.67 17.41 5.69
C GLY A 460 10.50 18.93 5.65
N GLU A 461 11.40 19.67 5.00
CA GLU A 461 11.21 21.11 4.77
C GLU A 461 10.01 21.37 3.85
N LEU A 462 9.84 20.59 2.79
CA LEU A 462 8.64 20.67 1.94
C LEU A 462 7.35 20.32 2.68
N LEU A 463 7.40 19.31 3.57
CA LEU A 463 6.26 18.97 4.43
C LEU A 463 5.90 20.13 5.36
N ARG A 464 6.89 20.74 6.04
CA ARG A 464 6.69 21.91 6.91
C ARG A 464 6.04 23.07 6.14
N ILE A 465 6.60 23.44 5.00
CA ILE A 465 6.05 24.50 4.14
C ILE A 465 4.60 24.20 3.73
N GLY A 466 4.33 22.96 3.32
CA GLY A 466 3.00 22.55 2.89
C GLY A 466 1.98 22.63 4.03
N VAL A 467 2.34 22.15 5.22
CA VAL A 467 1.48 22.19 6.41
C VAL A 467 1.21 23.62 6.84
N ASP A 468 2.25 24.44 6.98
CA ASP A 468 2.12 25.85 7.42
C ASP A 468 1.21 26.64 6.48
N ARG A 469 1.40 26.50 5.17
CA ARG A 469 0.59 27.19 4.17
C ARG A 469 -0.86 26.72 4.13
N ALA A 470 -1.10 25.44 4.33
CA ALA A 470 -2.46 24.91 4.40
C ALA A 470 -3.20 25.45 5.64
N ARG A 471 -2.54 25.42 6.82
CA ARG A 471 -3.10 25.96 8.07
C ARG A 471 -3.32 27.47 8.05
N GLN A 472 -2.53 28.22 7.29
CA GLN A 472 -2.76 29.66 7.08
C GLN A 472 -4.07 29.95 6.34
N VAL A 473 -4.52 29.04 5.48
CA VAL A 473 -5.78 29.18 4.72
C VAL A 473 -6.95 28.65 5.53
N ASP A 474 -6.80 27.47 6.13
CA ASP A 474 -7.81 26.84 6.97
C ASP A 474 -7.13 26.18 8.19
N PRO A 475 -7.24 26.78 9.39
CA PRO A 475 -6.67 26.23 10.61
C PRO A 475 -7.16 24.84 10.97
N GLU A 476 -8.33 24.41 10.49
CA GLU A 476 -8.97 23.12 10.80
C GLU A 476 -8.79 22.08 9.67
N ILE A 477 -8.08 22.42 8.59
CA ILE A 477 -7.86 21.49 7.47
C ILE A 477 -7.18 20.21 7.95
N VAL A 478 -7.69 19.05 7.54
CA VAL A 478 -7.10 17.77 7.95
C VAL A 478 -5.80 17.54 7.17
N LEU A 479 -4.68 17.36 7.89
CA LEU A 479 -3.37 17.14 7.32
C LEU A 479 -2.84 15.76 7.72
N SER A 480 -2.29 15.02 6.78
CA SER A 480 -1.86 13.64 7.03
C SER A 480 -0.67 13.23 6.20
N ILE A 481 -0.01 12.16 6.60
CA ILE A 481 1.01 11.48 5.79
C ILE A 481 0.51 10.07 5.44
N CYS A 482 0.76 9.65 4.20
CA CYS A 482 0.58 8.28 3.77
C CYS A 482 1.86 7.77 3.08
N GLY A 483 1.98 6.45 2.97
CA GLY A 483 3.17 5.78 2.45
C GLY A 483 3.95 5.02 3.52
N GLU A 484 5.20 4.67 3.21
CA GLU A 484 6.00 3.80 4.08
C GLU A 484 6.51 4.53 5.32
N HIS A 485 6.76 5.84 5.21
CA HIS A 485 7.19 6.66 6.34
C HIS A 485 6.13 6.75 7.45
N GLY A 486 4.84 6.62 7.12
CA GLY A 486 3.73 6.74 8.09
C GLY A 486 3.74 5.71 9.22
N GLY A 487 4.57 4.66 9.14
CA GLY A 487 4.71 3.66 10.19
C GLY A 487 6.07 3.66 10.91
N SER A 488 6.92 4.68 10.71
CA SER A 488 8.22 4.81 11.39
C SER A 488 8.05 5.69 12.64
N PRO A 489 8.60 5.30 13.82
CA PRO A 489 8.56 6.14 15.01
C PRO A 489 9.14 7.56 14.79
N GLU A 490 10.24 7.65 14.06
CA GLU A 490 10.93 8.92 13.76
C GLU A 490 10.06 9.83 12.89
N SER A 491 9.42 9.23 11.88
CA SER A 491 8.52 9.94 10.98
C SER A 491 7.24 10.39 11.70
N ILE A 492 6.71 9.58 12.62
CA ILE A 492 5.56 9.94 13.46
C ILE A 492 5.93 11.11 14.38
N ALA A 493 7.12 11.08 14.99
CA ALA A 493 7.62 12.18 15.82
C ALA A 493 7.68 13.50 15.03
N PHE A 494 8.23 13.44 13.81
CA PHE A 494 8.27 14.59 12.91
C PHE A 494 6.88 15.09 12.53
N CYS A 495 5.96 14.19 12.15
CA CYS A 495 4.57 14.54 11.79
C CYS A 495 3.81 15.21 12.95
N ARG A 496 4.03 14.73 14.20
CA ARG A 496 3.50 15.38 15.41
C ARG A 496 4.06 16.78 15.59
N GLN A 497 5.38 16.95 15.42
CA GLN A 497 6.05 18.25 15.58
C GLN A 497 5.50 19.31 14.63
N ILE A 498 5.18 18.92 13.39
CA ILE A 498 4.68 19.85 12.36
C ILE A 498 3.15 20.00 12.37
N GLY A 499 2.42 19.34 13.26
CA GLY A 499 0.97 19.52 13.42
C GLY A 499 0.10 18.76 12.42
N MET A 500 0.52 17.57 11.98
CA MET A 500 -0.34 16.65 11.23
C MET A 500 -1.37 15.97 12.13
N ASP A 501 -2.57 15.75 11.61
CA ASP A 501 -3.71 15.15 12.31
C ASP A 501 -3.65 13.64 12.44
N TYR A 502 -3.06 12.97 11.44
CA TYR A 502 -2.94 11.52 11.41
C TYR A 502 -1.81 11.02 10.52
N VAL A 503 -1.33 9.82 10.84
CA VAL A 503 -0.43 9.03 9.98
C VAL A 503 -1.19 7.82 9.43
N SER A 504 -0.83 7.38 8.22
CA SER A 504 -1.42 6.20 7.60
C SER A 504 -0.35 5.22 7.10
N CYS A 505 -0.42 3.97 7.57
CA CYS A 505 0.57 2.92 7.30
C CYS A 505 -0.10 1.59 6.96
N SER A 506 0.66 0.58 6.51
CA SER A 506 0.07 -0.74 6.22
C SER A 506 -0.59 -1.36 7.47
N PRO A 507 -1.58 -2.26 7.32
CA PRO A 507 -2.36 -2.77 8.45
C PRO A 507 -1.49 -3.37 9.56
N PHE A 508 -0.47 -4.16 9.19
CA PHE A 508 0.47 -4.77 10.15
C PHE A 508 1.40 -3.77 10.84
N ARG A 509 1.50 -2.52 10.34
CA ARG A 509 2.27 -1.45 11.00
C ARG A 509 1.40 -0.59 11.91
N VAL A 510 0.08 -0.76 11.92
CA VAL A 510 -0.83 -0.01 12.80
C VAL A 510 -0.46 -0.18 14.27
N PRO A 511 -0.20 -1.40 14.81
CA PRO A 511 0.17 -1.55 16.21
C PRO A 511 1.50 -0.84 16.55
N VAL A 512 2.49 -0.94 15.65
CA VAL A 512 3.78 -0.26 15.78
C VAL A 512 3.60 1.25 15.82
N ALA A 513 2.82 1.80 14.89
CA ALA A 513 2.55 3.23 14.82
C ALA A 513 1.78 3.75 16.04
N LYS A 514 0.78 3.01 16.54
CA LYS A 514 0.04 3.36 17.77
C LYS A 514 0.94 3.36 19.00
N LEU A 515 1.79 2.35 19.17
CA LEU A 515 2.74 2.30 20.28
C LEU A 515 3.73 3.46 20.20
N ALA A 516 4.31 3.72 19.02
CA ALA A 516 5.24 4.83 18.82
C ALA A 516 4.57 6.19 19.14
N ALA A 517 3.37 6.42 18.63
CA ALA A 517 2.61 7.64 18.90
C ALA A 517 2.31 7.81 20.40
N ALA A 518 1.91 6.74 21.09
CA ALA A 518 1.65 6.75 22.53
C ALA A 518 2.92 7.08 23.35
N GLN A 519 4.05 6.45 23.01
CA GLN A 519 5.33 6.71 23.68
C GLN A 519 5.80 8.14 23.49
N LEU A 520 5.67 8.66 22.26
CA LEU A 520 6.03 10.04 21.94
C LEU A 520 5.12 11.04 22.68
N ALA A 521 3.84 10.73 22.85
CA ALA A 521 2.88 11.53 23.62
C ALA A 521 3.20 11.52 25.12
N ILE A 522 3.55 10.36 25.68
CA ILE A 522 4.00 10.23 27.08
C ILE A 522 5.27 11.04 27.29
N ALA A 523 6.28 10.87 26.44
CA ALA A 523 7.56 11.56 26.55
C ALA A 523 7.40 13.09 26.54
N SER A 524 6.52 13.63 25.70
CA SER A 524 6.23 15.07 25.63
C SER A 524 5.50 15.65 26.85
N LYS A 525 4.90 14.82 27.71
CA LYS A 525 4.26 15.27 28.96
C LYS A 525 5.20 15.19 30.16
N THR A 526 6.25 14.38 30.07
CA THR A 526 7.21 14.13 31.16
C THR A 526 8.52 14.91 31.02
N GLY A 527 8.85 15.37 29.81
CA GLY A 527 9.93 16.32 29.56
C GLY A 527 9.40 17.74 29.53
#